data_AF-A0A949KSS3-F1
#
_entry.id   AF-A0A949KSS3-F1
#
_cell.length_a   1.000
_cell.length_b   1.000
_cell.length_c   1.000
_cell.angle_alpha   90.00
_cell.angle_beta   90.00
_cell.angle_gamma   90.00
#
_symmetry.space_group_name_H-M   'P 1'
#
loop_
_entity.id
_entity.type
_entity.pdbx_description
1 polymer ?
#
loop_
_entity_poly.entity_id
_entity_poly.type
_entity_poly.pdbx_seq_one_letter_code
_entity_poly.pdbx_strand_id
1 'polypeptide(L)'
;MSAWLQGRGLLMGLLLAALTALACGAPAWAQTPPPDPTTASYRGFFPGPQPQGEVPLTLVPHPRALSQVVPVSFGMPFPPGYVSDPKLISLVDNTGQEIPIHVEVLANWLPPVPGAPCIRSVLIQYQDYMASPVPRTYTLRWGKPRQKTMAKGWPASRAWLSITDNSYPALTVKDPTVWALLPASWLGKALIKGRLAPAGTYPAFHWYEEALGGFYQQAINQPVLNKNQQVHPERKKRFGIDYLNTYEPWLLDRTTTIFLRYLTTGDLKPYKFALRDVQFYAHNVQENGNFALLKPGRPPNVIYGNQEALTIAWFFTGLTSLQNASKRVVKLLDRWYPEYSPERTFWTERHLAFHLMIATAAYEMTGDPALLARARHAMDIAIGMQTSPPPGAPKDGCLIHTGVQHSSPVKGWTCSPWMSVLFEDAAMRYYLVSADPRVPQLVLNMADYFITHGIYRRTPKNSKILFTYPYYMASSVEKAEISSMDWQHCLDTGKLLVLAIYFARKQNLPWKQYLKIYEELVVSAKEMLPKHRTGRITPYTLFPPRKFSWWFRTTADIPWLLNQP
;
A
#
# COMPACT_ATOMS: atom_id res chain seq x y z
N MET A 1 -75.37 18.49 -37.18
CA MET A 1 -74.46 19.61 -37.51
C MET A 1 -73.32 19.54 -36.52
N SER A 2 -72.18 18.91 -36.81
CA SER A 2 -71.17 19.23 -37.84
C SER A 2 -69.88 19.54 -37.08
N ALA A 3 -68.93 18.61 -37.19
CA ALA A 3 -67.49 18.81 -37.12
C ALA A 3 -66.92 19.53 -35.88
N TRP A 4 -66.62 18.79 -34.81
CA TRP A 4 -65.51 19.07 -33.88
C TRP A 4 -65.23 17.79 -33.08
N LEU A 5 -64.43 16.85 -33.63
CA LEU A 5 -63.77 15.74 -32.90
C LEU A 5 -62.99 14.85 -33.88
N GLN A 6 -61.95 15.39 -34.52
CA GLN A 6 -60.88 14.59 -35.12
C GLN A 6 -59.56 15.33 -34.90
N GLY A 7 -58.75 14.83 -33.98
CA GLY A 7 -57.47 15.45 -33.65
C GLY A 7 -56.86 15.04 -32.32
N ARG A 8 -57.08 13.82 -31.84
CA ARG A 8 -56.36 13.24 -30.69
C ARG A 8 -56.18 11.75 -30.88
N GLY A 9 -55.25 11.38 -31.75
CA GLY A 9 -54.96 9.98 -32.06
C GLY A 9 -53.67 9.78 -32.83
N LEU A 10 -52.64 10.60 -32.61
CA LEU A 10 -51.33 10.40 -33.24
C LEU A 10 -50.14 11.03 -32.48
N LEU A 11 -50.23 11.13 -31.16
CA LEU A 11 -49.14 11.68 -30.31
C LEU A 11 -48.78 10.81 -29.10
N MET A 12 -49.27 9.56 -29.08
CA MET A 12 -48.99 8.60 -27.99
C MET A 12 -48.26 7.34 -28.44
N GLY A 13 -47.86 7.27 -29.73
CA GLY A 13 -47.08 6.17 -30.32
C GLY A 13 -45.62 6.51 -30.66
N LEU A 14 -45.21 7.78 -30.53
CA LEU A 14 -43.83 8.23 -30.85
C LEU A 14 -43.02 8.68 -29.62
N LEU A 15 -43.64 8.67 -28.42
CA LEU A 15 -42.95 8.95 -27.16
C LEU A 15 -42.54 7.69 -26.37
N LEU A 16 -42.95 6.50 -26.83
CA LEU A 16 -42.55 5.22 -26.23
C LEU A 16 -41.42 4.50 -26.99
N ALA A 17 -40.98 5.02 -28.14
CA ALA A 17 -39.84 4.49 -28.90
C ALA A 17 -38.55 5.32 -28.73
N ALA A 18 -38.60 6.44 -28.01
CA ALA A 18 -37.44 7.30 -27.72
C ALA A 18 -36.89 7.13 -26.29
N LEU A 19 -37.45 6.21 -25.50
CA LEU A 19 -37.06 5.97 -24.09
C LEU A 19 -36.43 4.58 -23.85
N THR A 20 -36.13 3.83 -24.91
CA THR A 20 -35.50 2.49 -24.85
C THR A 20 -34.17 2.42 -25.61
N ALA A 21 -33.39 3.52 -25.61
CA ALA A 21 -32.01 3.53 -26.10
C ALA A 21 -31.07 4.45 -25.30
N LEU A 22 -31.35 4.68 -24.01
CA LEU A 22 -30.29 4.94 -23.03
C LEU A 22 -29.63 3.59 -22.71
N ALA A 23 -29.03 2.98 -23.73
CA ALA A 23 -27.96 2.05 -23.49
C ALA A 23 -26.93 2.82 -22.68
N CYS A 24 -26.62 2.33 -21.47
CA CYS A 24 -25.43 2.69 -20.75
C CYS A 24 -24.25 2.49 -21.70
N GLY A 25 -23.92 3.53 -22.48
CA GLY A 25 -22.70 3.56 -23.25
C GLY A 25 -21.60 3.35 -22.22
N ALA A 26 -20.88 2.24 -22.34
CA ALA A 26 -19.67 2.06 -21.58
C ALA A 26 -18.85 3.34 -21.78
N PRO A 27 -18.43 4.03 -20.71
CA PRO A 27 -17.71 5.30 -20.85
C PRO A 27 -16.52 5.11 -21.78
N ALA A 28 -16.16 6.14 -22.56
CA ALA A 28 -15.25 6.07 -23.71
C ALA A 28 -13.90 5.33 -23.47
N TRP A 29 -13.48 5.14 -22.22
CA TRP A 29 -12.30 4.35 -21.83
C TRP A 29 -12.48 2.83 -21.91
N ALA A 30 -13.70 2.30 -22.03
CA ALA A 30 -13.92 0.88 -22.33
C ALA A 30 -13.45 0.51 -23.76
N GLN A 31 -13.13 1.51 -24.58
CA GLN A 31 -12.67 1.35 -25.96
C GLN A 31 -11.19 1.71 -26.17
N THR A 32 -10.46 2.14 -25.14
CA THR A 32 -9.00 2.29 -25.28
C THR A 32 -8.36 0.90 -25.28
N PRO A 33 -7.58 0.54 -26.33
CA PRO A 33 -6.87 -0.73 -26.36
C PRO A 33 -5.96 -0.86 -25.13
N PRO A 34 -5.69 -2.10 -24.66
CA PRO A 34 -4.75 -2.31 -23.58
C PRO A 34 -3.42 -1.61 -23.91
N PRO A 35 -2.84 -0.84 -22.97
CA PRO A 35 -1.56 -0.20 -23.18
C PRO A 35 -0.52 -1.23 -23.56
N ASP A 36 0.22 -0.95 -24.62
CA ASP A 36 1.32 -1.78 -25.07
C ASP A 36 2.38 -1.85 -23.96
N PRO A 37 2.73 -3.03 -23.41
CA PRO A 37 3.77 -3.18 -22.39
C PRO A 37 5.15 -2.64 -22.80
N THR A 38 5.38 -2.42 -24.09
CA THR A 38 6.62 -1.85 -24.63
C THR A 38 6.67 -0.31 -24.57
N THR A 39 5.52 0.35 -24.32
CA THR A 39 5.43 1.81 -24.12
C THR A 39 6.42 2.22 -23.03
N ALA A 40 7.17 3.31 -23.28
CA ALA A 40 8.21 3.79 -22.37
C ALA A 40 7.73 3.92 -20.92
N SER A 41 6.47 4.33 -20.72
CA SER A 41 5.83 4.47 -19.41
C SER A 41 5.76 3.17 -18.58
N TYR A 42 5.57 2.01 -19.22
CA TYR A 42 5.40 0.72 -18.54
C TYR A 42 6.68 -0.12 -18.47
N ARG A 43 7.71 0.27 -19.23
CA ARG A 43 8.89 -0.54 -19.48
C ARG A 43 9.63 -0.92 -18.20
N GLY A 44 9.59 -2.22 -17.89
CA GLY A 44 10.24 -2.80 -16.71
C GLY A 44 9.45 -2.63 -15.41
N PHE A 45 8.35 -1.86 -15.39
CA PHE A 45 7.55 -1.69 -14.17
C PHE A 45 6.59 -2.87 -13.95
N PHE A 46 6.05 -3.48 -15.01
CA PHE A 46 5.30 -4.73 -14.90
C PHE A 46 6.19 -5.94 -15.22
N PRO A 47 6.14 -7.04 -14.45
CA PRO A 47 6.84 -8.27 -14.81
C PRO A 47 6.34 -8.78 -16.17
N GLY A 48 7.24 -9.28 -17.00
CA GLY A 48 6.83 -9.98 -18.23
C GLY A 48 5.98 -11.22 -17.90
N PRO A 49 4.90 -11.50 -18.65
CA PRO A 49 4.10 -12.71 -18.50
C PRO A 49 4.97 -13.98 -18.52
N GLN A 50 4.66 -14.95 -17.65
CA GLN A 50 5.28 -16.27 -17.66
C GLN A 50 4.18 -17.32 -17.47
N PRO A 51 3.67 -17.92 -18.56
CA PRO A 51 2.49 -18.80 -18.50
C PRO A 51 2.75 -20.15 -17.82
N GLN A 52 4.02 -20.47 -17.56
CA GLN A 52 4.43 -21.68 -16.84
C GLN A 52 5.61 -21.36 -15.92
N GLY A 53 5.72 -22.12 -14.84
CA GLY A 53 6.83 -22.02 -13.91
C GLY A 53 6.52 -22.67 -12.58
N GLU A 54 7.42 -22.44 -11.62
CA GLU A 54 7.26 -22.91 -10.26
C GLU A 54 7.87 -21.95 -9.25
N VAL A 55 7.42 -22.06 -8.01
CA VAL A 55 7.90 -21.26 -6.89
C VAL A 55 7.89 -22.11 -5.63
N PRO A 56 9.02 -22.18 -4.89
CA PRO A 56 9.05 -22.84 -3.60
C PRO A 56 8.30 -22.00 -2.56
N LEU A 57 7.65 -22.67 -1.62
CA LEU A 57 7.06 -22.07 -0.44
C LEU A 57 7.37 -22.91 0.79
N THR A 58 7.51 -22.25 1.93
CA THR A 58 7.86 -22.91 3.19
C THR A 58 6.65 -22.94 4.09
N LEU A 59 6.28 -24.13 4.57
CA LEU A 59 5.23 -24.31 5.55
C LEU A 59 5.84 -24.46 6.95
N VAL A 60 5.39 -23.63 7.87
CA VAL A 60 5.80 -23.66 9.28
C VAL A 60 4.60 -24.06 10.15
N PRO A 61 4.61 -25.27 10.73
CA PRO A 61 3.53 -25.71 11.61
C PRO A 61 3.45 -24.85 12.87
N HIS A 62 2.23 -24.51 13.30
CA HIS A 62 2.02 -23.93 14.62
C HIS A 62 2.33 -25.02 15.69
N PRO A 63 2.98 -24.71 16.83
CA PRO A 63 3.34 -25.73 17.84
C PRO A 63 2.15 -26.55 18.36
N ARG A 64 0.97 -25.93 18.51
CA ARG A 64 -0.29 -26.60 18.87
C ARG A 64 -0.99 -27.36 17.72
N ALA A 65 -0.41 -27.36 16.52
CA ALA A 65 -0.93 -28.09 15.36
C ALA A 65 -0.20 -29.42 15.12
N LEU A 66 0.81 -29.75 15.95
CA LEU A 66 1.66 -30.93 15.78
C LEU A 66 0.95 -32.25 16.10
N SER A 67 1.46 -33.34 15.53
CA SER A 67 1.02 -34.73 15.74
C SER A 67 -0.45 -35.00 15.37
N GLN A 68 -0.99 -34.23 14.43
CA GLN A 68 -2.35 -34.40 13.93
C GLN A 68 -2.45 -33.98 12.46
N VAL A 69 -3.49 -34.46 11.78
CA VAL A 69 -3.87 -33.99 10.45
C VAL A 69 -4.62 -32.67 10.61
N VAL A 70 -4.12 -31.61 10.00
CA VAL A 70 -4.74 -30.28 10.08
C VAL A 70 -5.17 -29.79 8.70
N PRO A 71 -6.25 -28.99 8.63
CA PRO A 71 -6.53 -28.22 7.44
C PRO A 71 -5.41 -27.17 7.26
N VAL A 72 -4.87 -27.11 6.05
CA VAL A 72 -3.96 -26.06 5.60
C VAL A 72 -4.73 -25.11 4.69
N SER A 73 -4.58 -23.81 4.87
CA SER A 73 -5.20 -22.78 4.04
C SER A 73 -4.32 -21.55 3.96
N PHE A 74 -3.95 -21.17 2.73
CA PHE A 74 -3.17 -19.97 2.48
C PHE A 74 -3.47 -19.39 1.11
N GLY A 75 -3.29 -18.08 1.00
CA GLY A 75 -3.40 -17.36 -0.25
C GLY A 75 -2.08 -17.36 -1.02
N MET A 76 -2.16 -17.54 -2.32
CA MET A 76 -1.03 -17.51 -3.25
C MET A 76 -1.24 -16.40 -4.28
N PRO A 77 -0.51 -15.27 -4.16
CA PRO A 77 -0.55 -14.21 -5.16
C PRO A 77 0.32 -14.54 -6.38
N PHE A 78 -0.11 -14.03 -7.54
CA PHE A 78 0.57 -14.17 -8.83
C PHE A 78 0.80 -12.81 -9.50
N PRO A 79 1.93 -12.63 -10.21
CA PRO A 79 2.11 -11.49 -11.09
C PRO A 79 1.13 -11.49 -12.27
N PRO A 80 0.87 -10.33 -12.91
CA PRO A 80 0.08 -10.25 -14.12
C PRO A 80 0.63 -11.15 -15.24
N GLY A 81 -0.23 -11.91 -15.90
CA GLY A 81 0.09 -12.78 -17.03
C GLY A 81 0.66 -14.16 -16.66
N TYR A 82 0.61 -14.57 -15.39
CA TYR A 82 1.22 -15.85 -14.96
C TYR A 82 0.23 -17.00 -14.98
N VAL A 83 -1.00 -16.76 -14.50
CA VAL A 83 -2.02 -17.81 -14.40
C VAL A 83 -3.36 -17.26 -14.87
N SER A 84 -3.96 -17.89 -15.87
CA SER A 84 -5.28 -17.53 -16.41
C SER A 84 -6.41 -18.43 -15.89
N ASP A 85 -6.11 -19.69 -15.57
CA ASP A 85 -7.09 -20.68 -15.10
C ASP A 85 -6.58 -21.33 -13.79
N PRO A 86 -7.39 -21.33 -12.71
CA PRO A 86 -6.97 -21.96 -11.45
C PRO A 86 -6.66 -23.45 -11.61
N LYS A 87 -7.20 -24.16 -12.60
CA LYS A 87 -6.92 -25.58 -12.90
C LYS A 87 -5.47 -25.86 -13.28
N LEU A 88 -4.74 -24.83 -13.71
CA LEU A 88 -3.33 -24.94 -14.08
C LEU A 88 -2.38 -24.90 -12.88
N ILE A 89 -2.90 -24.74 -11.66
CA ILE A 89 -2.09 -24.68 -10.43
C ILE A 89 -1.98 -26.07 -9.82
N SER A 90 -0.78 -26.54 -9.50
CA SER A 90 -0.58 -27.75 -8.70
C SER A 90 0.39 -27.50 -7.55
N LEU A 91 0.31 -28.34 -6.53
CA LEU A 91 1.19 -28.29 -5.37
C LEU A 91 1.88 -29.65 -5.24
N VAL A 92 3.20 -29.65 -5.14
CA VAL A 92 4.00 -30.85 -4.87
C VAL A 92 4.71 -30.71 -3.53
N ASP A 93 4.84 -31.83 -2.81
CA ASP A 93 5.65 -31.90 -1.60
C ASP A 93 7.16 -31.98 -1.90
N ASN A 94 7.96 -32.11 -0.85
CA ASN A 94 9.42 -32.23 -0.95
C ASN A 94 9.91 -33.55 -1.58
N THR A 95 9.03 -34.52 -1.80
CA THR A 95 9.34 -35.76 -2.53
C THR A 95 8.99 -35.66 -4.02
N GLY A 96 8.38 -34.54 -4.44
CA GLY A 96 7.89 -34.33 -5.80
C GLY A 96 6.51 -34.92 -6.06
N GLN A 97 5.84 -35.44 -5.03
CA GLN A 97 4.50 -36.00 -5.16
C GLN A 97 3.45 -34.88 -5.19
N GLU A 98 2.55 -34.91 -6.17
CA GLU A 98 1.42 -33.99 -6.23
C GLU A 98 0.42 -34.24 -5.11
N ILE A 99 -0.06 -33.17 -4.50
CA ILE A 99 -1.02 -33.16 -3.41
C ILE A 99 -2.39 -32.78 -3.96
N PRO A 100 -3.48 -33.48 -3.59
CA PRO A 100 -4.83 -33.04 -3.90
C PRO A 100 -5.12 -31.70 -3.22
N ILE A 101 -5.32 -30.65 -4.01
CA ILE A 101 -5.64 -29.31 -3.51
C ILE A 101 -7.00 -28.83 -4.01
N HIS A 102 -7.67 -28.02 -3.19
CA HIS A 102 -8.75 -27.14 -3.61
C HIS A 102 -8.16 -25.75 -3.89
N VAL A 103 -8.63 -25.11 -4.95
CA VAL A 103 -8.18 -23.78 -5.37
C VAL A 103 -9.39 -22.90 -5.65
N GLU A 104 -9.48 -21.79 -4.94
CA GLU A 104 -10.52 -20.76 -5.11
C GLU A 104 -9.86 -19.45 -5.53
N VAL A 105 -10.40 -18.75 -6.53
CA VAL A 105 -9.86 -17.45 -6.97
C VAL A 105 -10.28 -16.37 -5.97
N LEU A 106 -9.32 -15.63 -5.43
CA LEU A 106 -9.54 -14.54 -4.47
C LEU A 106 -9.60 -13.16 -5.12
N ALA A 107 -8.84 -12.96 -6.19
CA ALA A 107 -8.76 -11.69 -6.92
C ALA A 107 -8.18 -11.89 -8.32
N ASN A 108 -8.46 -10.95 -9.21
CA ASN A 108 -7.98 -10.93 -10.60
C ASN A 108 -7.21 -9.64 -10.91
N TRP A 109 -6.23 -9.75 -11.80
CA TRP A 109 -5.74 -8.62 -12.57
C TRP A 109 -6.72 -8.36 -13.71
N LEU A 110 -7.13 -7.11 -13.87
CA LEU A 110 -8.11 -6.70 -14.87
C LEU A 110 -7.44 -5.75 -15.88
N PRO A 111 -7.90 -5.72 -17.15
CA PRO A 111 -7.49 -4.69 -18.09
C PRO A 111 -7.69 -3.30 -17.48
N PRO A 112 -6.81 -2.33 -17.79
CA PRO A 112 -5.78 -2.34 -18.84
C PRO A 112 -4.39 -2.81 -18.37
N VAL A 113 -4.25 -3.48 -17.22
CA VAL A 113 -2.94 -3.91 -16.71
C VAL A 113 -2.24 -4.85 -17.71
N PRO A 114 -0.95 -4.63 -18.05
CA PRO A 114 -0.21 -5.54 -18.91
C PRO A 114 -0.23 -6.99 -18.40
N GLY A 115 -0.66 -7.93 -19.25
CA GLY A 115 -0.82 -9.34 -18.89
C GLY A 115 -2.17 -9.71 -18.26
N ALA A 116 -3.10 -8.76 -18.13
CA ALA A 116 -4.50 -9.02 -17.74
C ALA A 116 -5.40 -9.30 -18.96
N PRO A 117 -6.58 -9.94 -18.81
CA PRO A 117 -7.13 -10.49 -17.56
C PRO A 117 -6.42 -11.78 -17.13
N CYS A 118 -6.15 -11.90 -15.83
CA CYS A 118 -5.58 -13.11 -15.25
C CYS A 118 -5.79 -13.15 -13.73
N ILE A 119 -5.41 -14.26 -13.10
CA ILE A 119 -5.55 -14.46 -11.65
C ILE A 119 -4.48 -13.66 -10.92
N ARG A 120 -4.91 -12.91 -9.90
CA ARG A 120 -4.02 -12.16 -9.02
C ARG A 120 -3.72 -12.90 -7.72
N SER A 121 -4.70 -13.58 -7.15
CA SER A 121 -4.48 -14.45 -6.00
C SER A 121 -5.50 -15.57 -5.94
N VAL A 122 -5.10 -16.72 -5.39
CA VAL A 122 -5.98 -17.85 -5.10
C VAL A 122 -5.83 -18.28 -3.64
N LEU A 123 -6.86 -18.88 -3.07
CA LEU A 123 -6.81 -19.63 -1.82
C LEU A 123 -6.52 -21.09 -2.15
N ILE A 124 -5.49 -21.66 -1.52
CA ILE A 124 -5.11 -23.07 -1.66
C ILE A 124 -5.44 -23.78 -0.36
N GLN A 125 -6.13 -24.92 -0.47
CA GLN A 125 -6.55 -25.71 0.69
C GLN A 125 -6.32 -27.20 0.48
N TYR A 126 -5.89 -27.87 1.54
CA TYR A 126 -5.68 -29.32 1.59
C TYR A 126 -5.47 -29.76 3.05
N GLN A 127 -5.39 -31.06 3.29
CA GLN A 127 -5.07 -31.61 4.60
C GLN A 127 -3.65 -32.15 4.62
N ASP A 128 -2.98 -31.99 5.76
CA ASP A 128 -1.60 -32.45 5.91
C ASP A 128 -1.32 -32.83 7.36
N TYR A 129 -0.47 -33.83 7.54
CA TYR A 129 -0.02 -34.29 8.83
C TYR A 129 1.20 -33.49 9.28
N MET A 130 1.08 -32.82 10.43
CA MET A 130 2.16 -31.98 10.98
C MET A 130 3.00 -32.79 11.97
N ALA A 131 3.88 -33.64 11.46
CA ALA A 131 4.65 -34.56 12.30
C ALA A 131 5.63 -33.89 13.27
N SER A 132 6.20 -32.74 12.87
CA SER A 132 7.27 -32.07 13.63
C SER A 132 7.19 -30.54 13.45
N PRO A 133 7.85 -29.75 14.30
CA PRO A 133 7.90 -28.29 14.16
C PRO A 133 8.82 -27.82 13.03
N VAL A 134 9.49 -28.73 12.33
CA VAL A 134 10.48 -28.39 11.30
C VAL A 134 9.76 -27.81 10.07
N PRO A 135 10.17 -26.63 9.58
CA PRO A 135 9.63 -26.09 8.34
C PRO A 135 9.79 -27.06 7.16
N ARG A 136 8.75 -27.21 6.35
CA ARG A 136 8.74 -28.07 5.16
C ARG A 136 8.63 -27.24 3.89
N THR A 137 9.39 -27.58 2.86
CA THR A 137 9.30 -26.93 1.55
C THR A 137 8.33 -27.67 0.65
N TYR A 138 7.44 -26.92 0.01
CA TYR A 138 6.56 -27.37 -1.05
C TYR A 138 6.86 -26.54 -2.29
N THR A 139 6.52 -27.07 -3.46
CA THR A 139 6.66 -26.33 -4.70
C THR A 139 5.29 -26.16 -5.33
N LEU A 140 4.90 -24.91 -5.53
CA LEU A 140 3.73 -24.58 -6.32
C LEU A 140 4.13 -24.47 -7.79
N ARG A 141 3.40 -25.13 -8.67
CA ARG A 141 3.62 -25.12 -10.11
C ARG A 141 2.43 -24.53 -10.84
N TRP A 142 2.69 -23.90 -11.98
CA TRP A 142 1.64 -23.47 -12.91
C TRP A 142 1.98 -23.76 -14.36
N GLY A 143 0.94 -23.75 -15.22
CA GLY A 143 1.05 -23.92 -16.67
C GLY A 143 0.67 -25.31 -17.19
N LYS A 144 0.50 -26.29 -16.31
CA LYS A 144 -0.04 -27.62 -16.64
C LYS A 144 -1.26 -27.92 -15.78
N PRO A 145 -2.33 -28.53 -16.34
CA PRO A 145 -3.47 -28.95 -15.54
C PRO A 145 -3.06 -29.87 -14.38
N ARG A 146 -3.53 -29.58 -13.18
CA ARG A 146 -3.34 -30.46 -12.02
C ARG A 146 -4.03 -31.80 -12.24
N GLN A 147 -3.41 -32.86 -11.73
CA GLN A 147 -3.92 -34.23 -11.83
C GLN A 147 -4.71 -34.63 -10.58
N LYS A 148 -4.44 -34.01 -9.43
CA LYS A 148 -5.13 -34.27 -8.17
C LYS A 148 -5.89 -33.03 -7.71
N THR A 149 -7.20 -33.17 -7.54
CA THR A 149 -8.09 -32.10 -7.10
C THR A 149 -8.88 -32.51 -5.87
N MET A 150 -8.97 -31.61 -4.90
CA MET A 150 -9.94 -31.69 -3.81
C MET A 150 -11.17 -30.85 -4.19
N ALA A 151 -12.31 -31.50 -4.37
CA ALA A 151 -13.50 -30.87 -4.94
C ALA A 151 -14.07 -29.74 -4.08
N LYS A 152 -14.04 -29.89 -2.74
CA LYS A 152 -14.67 -28.97 -1.80
C LYS A 152 -13.63 -28.34 -0.87
N GLY A 153 -13.64 -27.01 -0.82
CA GLY A 153 -12.91 -26.23 0.16
C GLY A 153 -13.62 -26.10 1.50
N TRP A 154 -13.12 -25.20 2.35
CA TRP A 154 -13.71 -24.84 3.63
C TRP A 154 -13.47 -23.35 3.94
N PRO A 155 -14.14 -22.76 4.95
CA PRO A 155 -13.84 -21.38 5.34
C PRO A 155 -12.35 -21.23 5.67
N ALA A 156 -11.68 -20.23 5.10
CA ALA A 156 -10.21 -20.10 5.22
C ALA A 156 -9.69 -20.10 6.67
N SER A 157 -10.50 -19.63 7.61
CA SER A 157 -10.19 -19.63 9.05
C SER A 157 -10.43 -20.97 9.76
N ARG A 158 -10.72 -22.05 9.03
CA ARG A 158 -10.98 -23.37 9.64
C ARG A 158 -9.79 -23.80 10.50
N ALA A 159 -10.08 -24.16 11.75
CA ALA A 159 -9.11 -24.57 12.76
C ALA A 159 -8.06 -23.52 13.15
N TRP A 160 -8.19 -22.26 12.73
CA TRP A 160 -7.31 -21.20 13.23
C TRP A 160 -7.40 -21.10 14.76
N LEU A 161 -6.25 -20.88 15.38
CA LEU A 161 -6.05 -21.00 16.81
C LEU A 161 -6.01 -19.62 17.47
N SER A 162 -6.74 -19.43 18.57
CA SER A 162 -6.65 -18.19 19.37
C SER A 162 -5.23 -17.98 19.89
N ILE A 163 -4.71 -16.77 19.77
CA ILE A 163 -3.35 -16.46 20.25
C ILE A 163 -3.27 -16.52 21.78
N THR A 164 -2.09 -16.78 22.33
CA THR A 164 -1.88 -16.97 23.79
C THR A 164 -0.78 -16.07 24.38
N ASP A 165 -0.15 -15.23 23.57
CA ASP A 165 0.97 -14.38 23.98
C ASP A 165 0.56 -12.97 24.41
N ASN A 166 -0.75 -12.72 24.51
CA ASN A 166 -1.35 -11.44 24.92
C ASN A 166 -0.91 -10.22 24.08
N SER A 167 -0.35 -10.44 22.88
CA SER A 167 -0.02 -9.34 21.95
C SER A 167 -1.27 -8.62 21.42
N TYR A 168 -2.40 -9.33 21.34
CA TYR A 168 -3.73 -8.81 21.00
C TYR A 168 -4.81 -9.57 21.80
N PRO A 169 -6.07 -9.09 21.82
CA PRO A 169 -7.16 -9.83 22.46
C PRO A 169 -7.47 -11.16 21.75
N ALA A 170 -7.42 -12.27 22.50
CA ALA A 170 -7.47 -13.63 21.96
C ALA A 170 -8.76 -14.01 21.21
N LEU A 171 -9.88 -13.35 21.50
CA LEU A 171 -11.15 -13.57 20.79
C LEU A 171 -11.20 -12.87 19.42
N THR A 172 -10.37 -11.85 19.21
CA THR A 172 -10.38 -11.00 18.01
C THR A 172 -9.33 -11.40 16.99
N VAL A 173 -8.27 -12.08 17.42
CA VAL A 173 -7.10 -12.39 16.62
C VAL A 173 -6.73 -13.86 16.74
N LYS A 174 -6.49 -14.51 15.60
CA LYS A 174 -6.11 -15.93 15.52
C LYS A 174 -4.89 -16.14 14.61
N ASP A 175 -4.17 -17.22 14.87
CA ASP A 175 -3.10 -17.72 14.01
C ASP A 175 -3.60 -18.92 13.18
N PRO A 176 -3.17 -19.09 11.92
CA PRO A 176 -3.38 -20.33 11.20
C PRO A 176 -2.65 -21.50 11.89
N THR A 177 -3.15 -22.71 11.69
CA THR A 177 -2.50 -23.96 12.12
C THR A 177 -1.16 -24.18 11.43
N VAL A 178 -1.00 -23.66 10.21
CA VAL A 178 0.22 -23.74 9.41
C VAL A 178 0.42 -22.41 8.71
N TRP A 179 1.62 -21.85 8.82
CA TRP A 179 2.01 -20.64 8.11
C TRP A 179 2.63 -20.98 6.77
N ALA A 180 2.16 -20.37 5.69
CA ALA A 180 2.81 -20.44 4.39
C ALA A 180 3.66 -19.18 4.16
N LEU A 181 4.97 -19.38 3.95
CA LEU A 181 5.94 -18.33 3.68
C LEU A 181 6.33 -18.40 2.20
N LEU A 182 6.34 -17.23 1.57
CA LEU A 182 6.76 -17.07 0.18
C LEU A 182 8.12 -16.36 0.12
N PRO A 183 8.98 -16.70 -0.85
CA PRO A 183 10.24 -16.00 -1.05
C PRO A 183 10.01 -14.50 -1.28
N ALA A 184 10.83 -13.64 -0.68
CA ALA A 184 10.74 -12.19 -0.88
C ALA A 184 10.83 -11.78 -2.36
N SER A 185 11.63 -12.50 -3.15
CA SER A 185 11.73 -12.29 -4.60
C SER A 185 10.39 -12.54 -5.30
N TRP A 186 9.62 -13.53 -4.86
CA TRP A 186 8.26 -13.77 -5.36
C TRP A 186 7.29 -12.68 -4.92
N LEU A 187 7.35 -12.29 -3.64
CA LEU A 187 6.47 -11.25 -3.07
C LEU A 187 6.61 -9.90 -3.80
N GLY A 188 7.84 -9.49 -4.10
CA GLY A 188 8.11 -8.29 -4.90
C GLY A 188 7.70 -8.43 -6.37
N LYS A 189 7.86 -9.63 -6.95
CA LYS A 189 7.45 -9.94 -8.33
C LYS A 189 5.93 -9.99 -8.49
N ALA A 190 5.20 -10.44 -7.48
CA ALA A 190 3.74 -10.53 -7.47
C ALA A 190 3.04 -9.18 -7.22
N LEU A 191 3.80 -8.08 -7.06
CA LEU A 191 3.27 -6.72 -6.93
C LEU A 191 2.25 -6.55 -5.79
N ILE A 192 2.54 -7.14 -4.62
CA ILE A 192 1.62 -7.10 -3.46
C ILE A 192 1.43 -5.68 -2.92
N LYS A 193 2.53 -4.96 -2.74
CA LYS A 193 2.57 -3.51 -2.43
C LYS A 193 2.98 -2.70 -3.66
N GLY A 194 3.80 -3.29 -4.52
CA GLY A 194 4.50 -2.64 -5.63
C GLY A 194 5.79 -3.40 -5.91
N ARG A 195 6.75 -2.73 -6.55
CA ARG A 195 8.05 -3.31 -6.88
C ARG A 195 8.99 -3.28 -5.68
N LEU A 196 9.17 -4.42 -5.04
CA LEU A 196 10.07 -4.57 -3.90
C LEU A 196 11.26 -5.44 -4.27
N ALA A 197 12.43 -5.09 -3.73
CA ALA A 197 13.61 -5.94 -3.79
C ALA A 197 13.71 -6.76 -2.49
N PRO A 198 14.21 -8.01 -2.53
CA PRO A 198 14.56 -8.73 -1.32
C PRO A 198 15.60 -7.94 -0.50
N ALA A 199 15.47 -8.00 0.82
CA ALA A 199 16.44 -7.39 1.72
C ALA A 199 17.85 -7.96 1.45
N GLY A 200 18.86 -7.10 1.53
CA GLY A 200 20.26 -7.43 1.27
C GLY A 200 20.67 -7.43 -0.21
N THR A 201 19.75 -7.26 -1.15
CA THR A 201 20.08 -7.29 -2.60
C THR A 201 20.67 -5.98 -3.14
N TYR A 202 20.61 -4.89 -2.37
CA TYR A 202 21.21 -3.60 -2.73
C TYR A 202 22.09 -3.06 -1.59
N PRO A 203 23.39 -3.44 -1.54
CA PRO A 203 24.26 -3.16 -0.40
C PRO A 203 24.38 -1.67 -0.02
N ALA A 204 24.32 -0.76 -0.99
CA ALA A 204 24.37 0.69 -0.75
C ALA A 204 23.20 1.20 0.15
N PHE A 205 22.14 0.40 0.28
CA PHE A 205 20.95 0.72 1.07
C PHE A 205 20.78 -0.14 2.32
N HIS A 206 21.80 -0.92 2.71
CA HIS A 206 21.77 -1.74 3.94
C HIS A 206 21.43 -0.93 5.21
N TRP A 207 21.87 0.34 5.27
CA TRP A 207 21.57 1.24 6.39
C TRP A 207 20.06 1.45 6.61
N TYR A 208 19.26 1.44 5.53
CA TYR A 208 17.81 1.57 5.61
C TYR A 208 17.19 0.28 6.14
N GLU A 209 17.69 -0.88 5.72
CA GLU A 209 17.21 -2.18 6.19
C GLU A 209 17.47 -2.38 7.68
N GLU A 210 18.63 -1.92 8.16
CA GLU A 210 18.98 -1.85 9.58
C GLU A 210 18.01 -0.93 10.33
N ALA A 211 17.79 0.30 9.83
CA ALA A 211 16.86 1.26 10.43
C ALA A 211 15.43 0.70 10.51
N LEU A 212 14.88 0.25 9.38
CA LEU A 212 13.56 -0.37 9.29
C LEU A 212 13.45 -1.58 10.23
N GLY A 213 14.47 -2.44 10.28
CA GLY A 213 14.51 -3.60 11.16
C GLY A 213 14.51 -3.24 12.65
N GLY A 214 15.30 -2.22 13.03
CA GLY A 214 15.37 -1.71 14.41
C GLY A 214 14.08 -1.03 14.86
N PHE A 215 13.53 -0.14 14.04
CA PHE A 215 12.26 0.54 14.33
C PHE A 215 11.07 -0.41 14.33
N TYR A 216 11.07 -1.42 13.47
CA TYR A 216 10.09 -2.50 13.50
C TYR A 216 10.03 -3.18 14.87
N GLN A 217 11.17 -3.41 15.55
CA GLN A 217 11.15 -4.04 16.87
C GLN A 217 10.36 -3.20 17.88
N GLN A 218 10.51 -1.87 17.89
CA GLN A 218 9.68 -1.04 18.75
C GLN A 218 8.22 -1.00 18.28
N ALA A 219 7.98 -0.95 16.96
CA ALA A 219 6.63 -0.98 16.41
C ALA A 219 5.82 -2.17 16.95
N ILE A 220 6.45 -3.33 17.16
CA ILE A 220 5.83 -4.55 17.71
C ILE A 220 5.95 -4.70 19.24
N ASN A 221 6.28 -3.64 19.98
CA ASN A 221 6.51 -3.66 21.43
C ASN A 221 7.66 -4.58 21.89
N GLN A 222 8.71 -4.70 21.09
CA GLN A 222 9.96 -5.39 21.43
C GLN A 222 11.16 -4.43 21.32
N PRO A 223 11.14 -3.25 21.97
CA PRO A 223 12.15 -2.21 21.76
C PRO A 223 13.57 -2.73 21.97
N VAL A 224 14.50 -2.29 21.11
CA VAL A 224 15.93 -2.54 21.30
C VAL A 224 16.43 -1.67 22.46
N LEU A 225 16.79 -2.28 23.58
CA LEU A 225 17.24 -1.61 24.79
C LEU A 225 18.77 -1.73 24.96
N ASN A 226 19.41 -0.68 25.45
CA ASN A 226 20.83 -0.75 25.84
C ASN A 226 21.02 -1.52 27.16
N LYS A 227 22.26 -1.91 27.49
CA LYS A 227 22.58 -2.73 28.68
C LYS A 227 21.97 -2.17 29.98
N ASN A 228 22.08 -0.87 30.20
CA ASN A 228 21.54 -0.21 31.39
C ASN A 228 20.01 -0.26 31.43
N GLN A 229 19.33 -0.28 30.29
CA GLN A 229 17.87 -0.32 30.22
C GLN A 229 17.32 -1.74 30.36
N GLN A 230 18.09 -2.76 30.00
CA GLN A 230 17.67 -4.16 30.11
C GLN A 230 17.49 -4.61 31.56
N VAL A 231 18.28 -4.06 32.50
CA VAL A 231 18.19 -4.36 33.94
C VAL A 231 17.02 -3.66 34.64
N HIS A 232 16.24 -2.86 33.92
CA HIS A 232 15.14 -2.04 34.44
C HIS A 232 13.82 -2.35 33.71
N PRO A 233 12.98 -3.27 34.23
CA PRO A 233 11.76 -3.73 33.56
C PRO A 233 10.77 -2.62 33.19
N GLU A 234 10.69 -1.56 33.98
CA GLU A 234 9.83 -0.39 33.74
C GLU A 234 10.22 0.41 32.49
N ARG A 235 11.48 0.28 32.03
CA ARG A 235 11.94 0.91 30.79
C ARG A 235 11.31 0.26 29.56
N LYS A 236 10.99 -1.03 29.58
CA LYS A 236 10.23 -1.68 28.48
C LYS A 236 8.86 -1.02 28.30
N LYS A 237 8.17 -0.69 29.41
CA LYS A 237 6.89 0.01 29.38
C LYS A 237 7.03 1.44 28.81
N ARG A 238 8.09 2.17 29.18
CA ARG A 238 8.37 3.53 28.68
C ARG A 238 8.54 3.60 27.15
N PHE A 239 9.15 2.59 26.54
CA PHE A 239 9.38 2.53 25.09
C PHE A 239 8.34 1.69 24.34
N GLY A 240 7.33 1.17 25.04
CA GLY A 240 6.19 0.53 24.42
C GLY A 240 5.29 1.54 23.71
N ILE A 241 4.58 1.06 22.70
CA ILE A 241 3.55 1.76 21.94
C ILE A 241 2.20 1.18 22.36
N ASP A 242 1.30 2.04 22.83
CA ASP A 242 -0.05 1.67 23.22
C ASP A 242 -0.99 1.58 22.00
N TYR A 243 -0.68 0.66 21.08
CA TYR A 243 -1.48 0.45 19.85
C TYR A 243 -2.82 -0.24 20.12
N LEU A 244 -3.05 -0.77 21.32
CA LEU A 244 -4.32 -1.41 21.68
C LEU A 244 -5.38 -0.39 22.13
N ASN A 245 -4.97 0.74 22.70
CA ASN A 245 -5.90 1.71 23.27
C ASN A 245 -5.81 3.11 22.64
N THR A 246 -4.84 3.36 21.75
CA THR A 246 -4.68 4.67 21.11
C THR A 246 -4.73 4.57 19.60
N TYR A 247 -5.34 5.57 18.96
CA TYR A 247 -5.45 5.66 17.50
C TYR A 247 -4.15 6.08 16.81
N GLU A 248 -3.27 6.76 17.54
CA GLU A 248 -2.15 7.50 16.94
C GLU A 248 -1.13 6.56 16.25
N PRO A 249 -0.81 5.38 16.78
CA PRO A 249 0.00 4.38 16.08
C PRO A 249 -0.60 3.86 14.77
N TRP A 250 -1.93 3.95 14.58
CA TRP A 250 -2.64 3.44 13.41
C TRP A 250 -2.67 4.41 12.24
N LEU A 251 -2.27 5.66 12.46
CA LEU A 251 -2.20 6.67 11.42
C LEU A 251 -1.30 6.20 10.27
N LEU A 252 -1.77 6.46 9.05
CA LEU A 252 -1.06 6.23 7.81
C LEU A 252 -0.75 4.75 7.53
N ASP A 253 -1.62 3.84 7.98
CA ASP A 253 -1.55 2.40 7.73
C ASP A 253 -0.27 1.73 8.23
N ARG A 254 -0.17 1.68 9.56
CA ARG A 254 0.81 0.90 10.33
C ARG A 254 0.97 -0.53 9.86
N THR A 255 -0.15 -1.20 9.60
CA THR A 255 -0.18 -2.63 9.33
C THR A 255 0.53 -2.94 8.01
N THR A 256 0.32 -2.14 6.98
CA THR A 256 1.06 -2.25 5.73
C THR A 256 2.57 -2.05 5.95
N THR A 257 2.97 -1.08 6.79
CA THR A 257 4.39 -0.88 7.11
C THR A 257 5.02 -2.10 7.77
N ILE A 258 4.26 -2.83 8.60
CA ILE A 258 4.74 -4.08 9.19
C ILE A 258 4.83 -5.18 8.14
N PHE A 259 3.83 -5.30 7.25
CA PHE A 259 3.87 -6.22 6.12
C PHE A 259 5.11 -6.02 5.24
N LEU A 260 5.59 -4.79 5.04
CA LEU A 260 6.81 -4.52 4.26
C LEU A 260 8.04 -5.28 4.75
N ARG A 261 8.14 -5.57 6.06
CA ARG A 261 9.22 -6.46 6.56
C ARG A 261 9.07 -7.87 6.00
N TYR A 262 7.88 -8.45 6.02
CA TYR A 262 7.64 -9.75 5.41
C TYR A 262 7.86 -9.72 3.90
N LEU A 263 7.35 -8.70 3.22
CA LEU A 263 7.46 -8.61 1.76
C LEU A 263 8.91 -8.49 1.27
N THR A 264 9.81 -7.96 2.09
CA THR A 264 11.24 -7.83 1.76
C THR A 264 12.11 -8.96 2.31
N THR A 265 11.71 -9.68 3.37
CA THR A 265 12.54 -10.76 3.94
C THR A 265 12.00 -12.17 3.73
N GLY A 266 10.67 -12.33 3.56
CA GLY A 266 10.00 -13.64 3.55
C GLY A 266 9.86 -14.27 4.95
N ASP A 267 10.21 -13.54 6.03
CA ASP A 267 10.26 -14.11 7.38
C ASP A 267 8.90 -14.27 8.06
N LEU A 268 8.77 -15.33 8.86
CA LEU A 268 7.57 -15.61 9.64
C LEU A 268 7.22 -14.53 10.66
N LYS A 269 8.20 -14.01 11.42
CA LYS A 269 7.94 -13.07 12.52
C LYS A 269 7.16 -11.83 12.07
N PRO A 270 7.60 -11.07 11.04
CA PRO A 270 6.83 -9.93 10.54
C PRO A 270 5.50 -10.34 9.92
N TYR A 271 5.42 -11.47 9.20
CA TYR A 271 4.15 -11.92 8.62
C TYR A 271 3.11 -12.20 9.69
N LYS A 272 3.50 -12.96 10.72
CA LYS A 272 2.68 -13.29 11.88
C LYS A 272 2.18 -12.04 12.59
N PHE A 273 3.06 -11.08 12.86
CA PHE A 273 2.63 -9.85 13.53
C PHE A 273 1.69 -9.02 12.65
N ALA A 274 2.00 -8.84 11.36
CA ALA A 274 1.14 -8.10 10.43
C ALA A 274 -0.26 -8.70 10.30
N LEU A 275 -0.35 -10.04 10.21
CA LEU A 275 -1.63 -10.73 10.12
C LEU A 275 -2.47 -10.61 11.40
N ARG A 276 -1.82 -10.47 12.55
CA ARG A 276 -2.52 -10.20 13.83
C ARG A 276 -2.97 -8.75 13.93
N ASP A 277 -2.09 -7.81 13.58
CA ASP A 277 -2.35 -6.36 13.57
C ASP A 277 -3.53 -6.02 12.64
N VAL A 278 -3.60 -6.63 11.44
CA VAL A 278 -4.73 -6.41 10.51
C VAL A 278 -6.05 -7.00 11.01
N GLN A 279 -6.03 -8.15 11.69
CA GLN A 279 -7.25 -8.74 12.28
C GLN A 279 -7.80 -7.85 13.39
N PHE A 280 -6.93 -7.32 14.23
CA PHE A 280 -7.30 -6.37 15.26
C PHE A 280 -7.87 -5.08 14.65
N TYR A 281 -7.23 -4.51 13.62
CA TYR A 281 -7.79 -3.38 12.88
C TYR A 281 -9.17 -3.69 12.33
N ALA A 282 -9.32 -4.80 11.60
CA ALA A 282 -10.58 -5.22 10.98
C ALA A 282 -11.72 -5.34 12.01
N HIS A 283 -11.42 -5.85 13.21
CA HIS A 283 -12.38 -5.95 14.31
C HIS A 283 -12.79 -4.57 14.86
N ASN A 284 -11.88 -3.58 14.83
CA ASN A 284 -12.09 -2.24 15.39
C ASN A 284 -12.58 -1.20 14.37
N VAL A 285 -12.89 -1.58 13.12
CA VAL A 285 -13.58 -0.69 12.17
C VAL A 285 -15.08 -0.78 12.38
N GLN A 286 -15.70 0.35 12.73
CA GLN A 286 -17.14 0.50 12.94
C GLN A 286 -17.93 0.50 11.63
N GLU A 287 -19.25 0.34 11.70
CA GLU A 287 -20.13 0.23 10.52
C GLU A 287 -20.09 1.41 9.56
N ASN A 288 -19.75 2.61 10.04
CA ASN A 288 -19.59 3.84 9.25
C ASN A 288 -18.15 4.03 8.73
N GLY A 289 -17.27 3.06 8.91
CA GLY A 289 -15.85 3.12 8.54
C GLY A 289 -14.95 3.75 9.60
N ASN A 290 -15.50 4.28 10.69
CA ASN A 290 -14.70 4.93 11.72
C ASN A 290 -13.84 3.91 12.48
N PHE A 291 -12.62 4.30 12.85
CA PHE A 291 -11.76 3.46 13.65
C PHE A 291 -12.08 3.63 15.15
N ALA A 292 -12.40 2.53 15.84
CA ALA A 292 -12.97 2.57 17.18
C ALA A 292 -12.05 3.15 18.26
N LEU A 293 -10.73 3.16 18.03
CA LEU A 293 -9.76 3.76 18.98
C LEU A 293 -9.66 5.29 18.86
N LEU A 294 -10.39 5.91 17.93
CA LEU A 294 -10.47 7.36 17.87
C LEU A 294 -11.15 7.92 19.11
N LYS A 295 -10.74 9.13 19.54
CA LYS A 295 -11.38 9.80 20.68
C LYS A 295 -12.89 9.94 20.42
N PRO A 296 -13.74 9.75 21.45
CA PRO A 296 -15.18 9.96 21.33
C PRO A 296 -15.50 11.31 20.64
N GLY A 297 -16.46 11.28 19.71
CA GLY A 297 -16.87 12.46 18.94
C GLY A 297 -15.99 12.81 17.73
N ARG A 298 -14.86 12.11 17.50
CA ARG A 298 -14.10 12.31 16.25
C ARG A 298 -14.83 11.69 15.05
N PRO A 299 -15.03 12.44 13.96
CA PRO A 299 -15.70 11.94 12.78
C PRO A 299 -14.83 10.91 12.03
N PRO A 300 -15.46 10.05 11.20
CA PRO A 300 -14.73 9.16 10.30
C PRO A 300 -13.75 9.94 9.42
N ASN A 301 -12.53 9.41 9.25
CA ASN A 301 -11.49 10.06 8.48
C ASN A 301 -10.67 9.04 7.68
N VAL A 302 -10.50 9.30 6.38
CA VAL A 302 -9.77 8.47 5.42
C VAL A 302 -8.34 8.13 5.86
N ILE A 303 -7.66 8.98 6.64
CA ILE A 303 -6.27 8.73 7.08
C ILE A 303 -6.13 7.57 8.09
N TYR A 304 -7.25 7.01 8.56
CA TYR A 304 -7.32 5.81 9.38
C TYR A 304 -7.83 4.59 8.60
N GLY A 305 -8.15 4.75 7.31
CA GLY A 305 -8.61 3.67 6.45
C GLY A 305 -7.44 2.81 5.98
N ASN A 306 -7.04 1.82 6.78
CA ASN A 306 -5.97 0.85 6.47
C ASN A 306 -6.42 -0.20 5.44
N GLN A 307 -7.04 0.24 4.35
CA GLN A 307 -7.59 -0.61 3.30
C GLN A 307 -6.50 -1.44 2.59
N GLU A 308 -5.33 -0.85 2.39
CA GLU A 308 -4.20 -1.53 1.76
C GLU A 308 -3.78 -2.78 2.55
N ALA A 309 -3.69 -2.68 3.87
CA ALA A 309 -3.41 -3.82 4.74
C ALA A 309 -4.49 -4.91 4.66
N LEU A 310 -5.77 -4.53 4.61
CA LEU A 310 -6.88 -5.48 4.43
C LEU A 310 -6.73 -6.25 3.11
N THR A 311 -6.39 -5.56 2.03
CA THR A 311 -6.19 -6.14 0.69
C THR A 311 -4.97 -7.06 0.64
N ILE A 312 -3.84 -6.64 1.23
CA ILE A 312 -2.63 -7.47 1.32
C ILE A 312 -2.93 -8.76 2.09
N ALA A 313 -3.57 -8.65 3.26
CA ALA A 313 -3.90 -9.81 4.06
C ALA A 313 -4.94 -10.73 3.40
N TRP A 314 -5.90 -10.17 2.64
CA TRP A 314 -6.84 -10.93 1.82
C TRP A 314 -6.10 -11.82 0.82
N PHE A 315 -5.12 -11.28 0.10
CA PHE A 315 -4.33 -12.04 -0.87
C PHE A 315 -3.56 -13.22 -0.28
N PHE A 316 -3.24 -13.19 1.02
CA PHE A 316 -2.53 -14.26 1.70
C PHE A 316 -3.41 -15.22 2.50
N THR A 317 -4.70 -14.91 2.67
CA THR A 317 -5.52 -15.65 3.63
C THR A 317 -6.93 -15.97 3.17
N GLY A 318 -7.54 -15.19 2.28
CA GLY A 318 -8.96 -15.38 1.94
C GLY A 318 -9.93 -15.21 3.12
N LEU A 319 -9.53 -14.48 4.17
CA LEU A 319 -10.41 -14.25 5.34
C LEU A 319 -11.58 -13.33 5.01
N THR A 320 -12.80 -13.83 5.11
CA THR A 320 -14.04 -13.07 4.86
C THR A 320 -14.24 -11.91 5.85
N SER A 321 -13.67 -11.98 7.06
CA SER A 321 -13.68 -10.86 8.02
C SER A 321 -12.98 -9.61 7.48
N LEU A 322 -11.95 -9.78 6.63
CA LEU A 322 -11.23 -8.69 5.99
C LEU A 322 -12.07 -8.03 4.89
N GLN A 323 -12.80 -8.81 4.10
CA GLN A 323 -13.78 -8.28 3.13
C GLN A 323 -14.90 -7.50 3.83
N ASN A 324 -15.39 -8.00 4.97
CA ASN A 324 -16.41 -7.30 5.75
C ASN A 324 -15.88 -5.98 6.33
N ALA A 325 -14.63 -5.95 6.81
CA ALA A 325 -13.99 -4.70 7.22
C ALA A 325 -13.78 -3.75 6.03
N SER A 326 -13.37 -4.25 4.87
CA SER A 326 -13.21 -3.48 3.62
C SER A 326 -14.50 -2.76 3.24
N LYS A 327 -15.65 -3.45 3.27
CA LYS A 327 -16.98 -2.84 3.05
C LYS A 327 -17.28 -1.68 3.99
N ARG A 328 -16.78 -1.71 5.23
CA ARG A 328 -16.93 -0.62 6.19
C ARG A 328 -15.95 0.52 5.89
N VAL A 329 -14.69 0.21 5.61
CA VAL A 329 -13.65 1.21 5.28
C VAL A 329 -13.99 1.99 4.01
N VAL A 330 -14.55 1.35 2.98
CA VAL A 330 -14.99 2.01 1.73
C VAL A 330 -15.99 3.14 1.99
N LYS A 331 -16.81 3.07 3.04
CA LYS A 331 -17.74 4.16 3.39
C LYS A 331 -17.04 5.45 3.80
N LEU A 332 -15.74 5.42 4.13
CA LEU A 332 -14.96 6.63 4.37
C LEU A 332 -14.87 7.51 3.13
N LEU A 333 -14.96 6.93 1.92
CA LEU A 333 -14.99 7.66 0.66
C LEU A 333 -16.23 8.56 0.52
N ASP A 334 -17.29 8.30 1.29
CA ASP A 334 -18.50 9.13 1.33
C ASP A 334 -18.47 10.17 2.48
N ARG A 335 -17.40 10.19 3.27
CA ARG A 335 -17.23 11.11 4.42
C ARG A 335 -16.24 12.22 4.13
N TRP A 336 -15.37 12.04 3.14
CA TRP A 336 -14.47 13.05 2.64
C TRP A 336 -14.36 12.91 1.13
N TYR A 337 -14.66 13.98 0.39
CA TYR A 337 -14.64 13.99 -1.07
C TYR A 337 -13.38 14.68 -1.62
N PRO A 338 -12.85 14.23 -2.78
CA PRO A 338 -11.57 14.71 -3.32
C PRO A 338 -11.63 16.10 -3.95
N GLU A 339 -12.81 16.60 -4.32
CA GLU A 339 -13.00 17.84 -5.07
C GLU A 339 -12.33 19.02 -4.35
N TYR A 340 -11.63 19.81 -5.15
CA TYR A 340 -10.98 21.01 -4.69
C TYR A 340 -11.76 22.24 -5.10
N SER A 341 -11.88 23.20 -4.18
CA SER A 341 -12.19 24.59 -4.50
C SER A 341 -11.47 25.52 -3.51
N PRO A 342 -11.09 26.74 -3.91
CA PRO A 342 -10.47 27.71 -3.01
C PRO A 342 -11.33 28.05 -1.78
N GLU A 343 -12.66 27.94 -1.89
CA GLU A 343 -13.64 28.27 -0.85
C GLU A 343 -13.76 27.18 0.23
N ARG A 344 -13.22 25.98 -0.02
CA ARG A 344 -13.27 24.87 0.94
C ARG A 344 -12.40 25.18 2.16
N THR A 345 -12.89 24.82 3.35
CA THR A 345 -12.20 25.09 4.63
C THR A 345 -11.10 24.09 4.96
N PHE A 346 -11.12 22.89 4.37
CA PHE A 346 -10.14 21.84 4.64
C PHE A 346 -9.88 20.95 3.42
N TRP A 347 -8.62 20.89 3.00
CA TRP A 347 -8.14 20.01 1.93
C TRP A 347 -6.63 19.81 2.08
N THR A 348 -6.16 18.57 1.97
CA THR A 348 -4.72 18.26 2.01
C THR A 348 -4.41 17.06 1.13
N GLU A 349 -3.18 17.00 0.63
CA GLU A 349 -2.66 15.90 -0.20
C GLU A 349 -2.77 14.56 0.52
N ARG A 350 -2.58 14.52 1.85
CA ARG A 350 -2.73 13.28 2.62
C ARG A 350 -4.17 12.75 2.60
N HIS A 351 -5.18 13.62 2.60
CA HIS A 351 -6.57 13.11 2.56
C HIS A 351 -6.89 12.60 1.15
N LEU A 352 -6.41 13.30 0.11
CA LEU A 352 -6.49 12.83 -1.27
C LEU A 352 -5.77 11.47 -1.44
N ALA A 353 -4.57 11.34 -0.85
CA ALA A 353 -3.77 10.11 -0.88
C ALA A 353 -4.54 8.92 -0.30
N PHE A 354 -5.13 9.07 0.89
CA PHE A 354 -5.86 7.97 1.52
C PHE A 354 -7.22 7.71 0.86
N HIS A 355 -7.88 8.72 0.29
CA HIS A 355 -9.06 8.50 -0.56
C HIS A 355 -8.70 7.65 -1.80
N LEU A 356 -7.63 8.02 -2.52
CA LEU A 356 -7.12 7.25 -3.66
C LEU A 356 -6.71 5.83 -3.26
N MET A 357 -5.98 5.69 -2.14
CA MET A 357 -5.52 4.40 -1.62
C MET A 357 -6.67 3.47 -1.25
N ILE A 358 -7.69 3.98 -0.53
CA ILE A 358 -8.86 3.18 -0.16
C ILE A 358 -9.61 2.70 -1.40
N ALA A 359 -9.91 3.60 -2.34
CA ALA A 359 -10.61 3.24 -3.58
C ALA A 359 -9.83 2.20 -4.39
N THR A 360 -8.52 2.43 -4.57
CA THR A 360 -7.63 1.53 -5.32
C THR A 360 -7.52 0.16 -4.67
N ALA A 361 -7.17 0.09 -3.39
CA ALA A 361 -6.96 -1.19 -2.70
C ALA A 361 -8.26 -1.99 -2.56
N ALA A 362 -9.41 -1.32 -2.40
CA ALA A 362 -10.70 -1.99 -2.39
C ALA A 362 -11.09 -2.52 -3.78
N TYR A 363 -10.78 -1.81 -4.87
CA TYR A 363 -10.92 -2.31 -6.24
C TYR A 363 -10.08 -3.58 -6.45
N GLU A 364 -8.82 -3.59 -6.01
CA GLU A 364 -7.96 -4.78 -6.13
C GLU A 364 -8.50 -6.02 -5.41
N MET A 365 -9.17 -5.82 -4.28
CA MET A 365 -9.76 -6.90 -3.50
C MET A 365 -11.06 -7.44 -4.14
N THR A 366 -11.84 -6.59 -4.81
CA THR A 366 -13.23 -6.90 -5.19
C THR A 366 -13.47 -6.99 -6.69
N GLY A 367 -12.64 -6.33 -7.50
CA GLY A 367 -12.88 -6.10 -8.92
C GLY A 367 -14.01 -5.12 -9.24
N ASP A 368 -14.56 -4.40 -8.25
CA ASP A 368 -15.69 -3.49 -8.46
C ASP A 368 -15.29 -2.24 -9.29
N PRO A 369 -15.79 -2.09 -10.52
CA PRO A 369 -15.41 -0.98 -11.39
C PRO A 369 -15.81 0.40 -10.82
N ALA A 370 -16.80 0.50 -9.93
CA ALA A 370 -17.17 1.76 -9.30
C ALA A 370 -16.06 2.29 -8.39
N LEU A 371 -15.31 1.40 -7.74
CA LEU A 371 -14.15 1.77 -6.92
C LEU A 371 -12.98 2.25 -7.78
N LEU A 372 -12.74 1.60 -8.92
CA LEU A 372 -11.75 2.09 -9.89
C LEU A 372 -12.14 3.47 -10.43
N ALA A 373 -13.42 3.71 -10.71
CA ALA A 373 -13.90 5.02 -11.15
C ALA A 373 -13.65 6.10 -10.08
N ARG A 374 -13.89 5.80 -8.80
CA ARG A 374 -13.56 6.72 -7.69
C ARG A 374 -12.05 6.98 -7.57
N ALA A 375 -11.22 5.96 -7.78
CA ALA A 375 -9.77 6.12 -7.79
C ALA A 375 -9.30 7.00 -8.97
N ARG A 376 -9.82 6.76 -10.17
CA ARG A 376 -9.57 7.59 -11.37
C ARG A 376 -9.94 9.05 -11.12
N HIS A 377 -11.13 9.30 -10.55
CA HIS A 377 -11.58 10.65 -10.22
C HIS A 377 -10.62 11.37 -9.27
N ALA A 378 -10.17 10.72 -8.19
CA ALA A 378 -9.18 11.30 -7.28
C ALA A 378 -7.83 11.60 -7.98
N MET A 379 -7.42 10.75 -8.93
CA MET A 379 -6.23 10.99 -9.76
C MET A 379 -6.42 12.18 -10.71
N ASP A 380 -7.60 12.31 -11.33
CA ASP A 380 -7.93 13.43 -12.22
C ASP A 380 -7.89 14.76 -11.47
N ILE A 381 -8.35 14.82 -10.22
CA ILE A 381 -8.20 16.01 -9.36
C ILE A 381 -6.72 16.37 -9.17
N ALA A 382 -5.86 15.40 -8.86
CA ALA A 382 -4.44 15.66 -8.64
C ALA A 382 -3.74 16.16 -9.92
N ILE A 383 -4.02 15.54 -11.06
CA ILE A 383 -3.50 15.96 -12.37
C ILE A 383 -4.02 17.36 -12.72
N GLY A 384 -5.30 17.64 -12.45
CA GLY A 384 -5.91 18.95 -12.61
C GLY A 384 -5.16 20.04 -11.84
N MET A 385 -4.80 19.79 -10.59
CA MET A 385 -4.02 20.74 -9.78
C MET A 385 -2.65 21.06 -10.37
N GLN A 386 -1.96 20.08 -10.95
CA GLN A 386 -0.65 20.32 -11.57
C GLN A 386 -0.75 21.05 -12.91
N THR A 387 -1.79 20.74 -13.69
CA THR A 387 -1.88 21.16 -15.09
C THR A 387 -2.70 22.44 -15.28
N SER A 388 -3.73 22.63 -14.45
CA SER A 388 -4.67 23.75 -14.48
C SER A 388 -5.05 24.15 -13.05
N PRO A 389 -4.09 24.67 -12.25
CA PRO A 389 -4.36 25.07 -10.87
C PRO A 389 -5.41 26.19 -10.80
N PRO A 390 -6.05 26.40 -9.64
CA PRO A 390 -7.03 27.47 -9.45
C PRO A 390 -6.48 28.87 -9.84
N PRO A 391 -7.33 29.81 -10.27
CA PRO A 391 -6.89 31.17 -10.58
C PRO A 391 -6.09 31.81 -9.43
N GLY A 392 -4.92 32.37 -9.77
CA GLY A 392 -4.01 32.99 -8.81
C GLY A 392 -3.05 32.03 -8.09
N ALA A 393 -3.24 30.72 -8.21
CA ALA A 393 -2.29 29.73 -7.71
C ALA A 393 -1.11 29.54 -8.68
N PRO A 394 0.13 29.34 -8.18
CA PRO A 394 1.26 29.08 -9.05
C PRO A 394 1.17 27.68 -9.69
N LYS A 395 1.66 27.56 -10.91
CA LYS A 395 1.75 26.28 -11.65
C LYS A 395 3.12 25.65 -11.44
N ASP A 396 3.39 25.21 -10.21
CA ASP A 396 4.69 24.65 -9.84
C ASP A 396 4.82 23.14 -10.13
N GLY A 397 3.71 22.46 -10.46
CA GLY A 397 3.68 21.00 -10.57
C GLY A 397 3.38 20.27 -9.25
N CYS A 398 3.05 20.99 -8.18
CA CYS A 398 2.64 20.45 -6.90
C CYS A 398 1.11 20.37 -6.77
N LEU A 399 0.60 19.70 -5.72
CA LEU A 399 -0.82 19.68 -5.38
C LEU A 399 -1.21 20.92 -4.57
N ILE A 400 -1.29 22.06 -5.27
CA ILE A 400 -1.41 23.38 -4.66
C ILE A 400 -2.75 23.55 -3.92
N HIS A 401 -2.68 24.10 -2.71
CA HIS A 401 -3.82 24.44 -1.85
C HIS A 401 -3.42 25.59 -0.92
N THR A 402 -4.29 26.05 -0.01
CA THR A 402 -3.96 27.14 0.92
C THR A 402 -3.52 26.66 2.29
N GLY A 403 -2.74 27.46 3.03
CA GLY A 403 -2.38 27.12 4.40
C GLY A 403 -3.60 26.98 5.32
N VAL A 404 -4.67 27.77 5.11
CA VAL A 404 -5.96 27.62 5.81
C VAL A 404 -6.56 26.23 5.59
N GLN A 405 -6.61 25.78 4.33
CA GLN A 405 -7.07 24.42 3.99
C GLN A 405 -6.21 23.32 4.60
N HIS A 406 -4.91 23.61 4.78
CA HIS A 406 -3.98 22.74 5.48
C HIS A 406 -4.12 22.78 7.01
N SER A 407 -4.98 23.65 7.55
CA SER A 407 -5.04 23.97 8.99
C SER A 407 -3.70 24.46 9.55
N SER A 408 -3.07 25.37 8.81
CA SER A 408 -1.75 25.95 9.11
C SER A 408 -1.77 27.48 9.06
N PRO A 409 -0.90 28.18 9.83
CA PRO A 409 -0.80 29.64 9.77
C PRO A 409 -0.16 30.21 8.48
N VAL A 410 0.35 29.36 7.58
CA VAL A 410 0.92 29.82 6.29
C VAL A 410 -0.16 30.54 5.47
N LYS A 411 0.19 31.70 4.92
CA LYS A 411 -0.73 32.54 4.13
C LYS A 411 -0.63 32.19 2.66
N GLY A 412 -1.71 32.31 1.89
CA GLY A 412 -1.65 32.10 0.44
C GLY A 412 -1.44 30.65 -0.01
N TRP A 413 -0.89 30.49 -1.22
CA TRP A 413 -0.81 29.23 -1.97
C TRP A 413 0.44 28.43 -1.61
N THR A 414 0.25 27.19 -1.20
CA THR A 414 1.31 26.30 -0.73
C THR A 414 1.03 24.84 -1.09
N CYS A 415 2.02 23.99 -0.87
CA CYS A 415 1.92 22.53 -0.95
C CYS A 415 2.81 21.93 0.14
N SER A 416 2.53 20.72 0.59
CA SER A 416 3.37 19.97 1.52
C SER A 416 4.13 18.87 0.78
N PRO A 417 5.47 18.98 0.64
CA PRO A 417 6.31 17.90 0.10
C PRO A 417 6.12 16.57 0.85
N TRP A 418 5.97 16.65 2.17
CA TRP A 418 5.72 15.48 3.01
C TRP A 418 4.38 14.81 2.69
N MET A 419 3.27 15.55 2.65
CA MET A 419 1.97 14.93 2.34
C MET A 419 1.89 14.47 0.88
N SER A 420 2.60 15.16 -0.01
CA SER A 420 2.75 14.81 -1.42
C SER A 420 3.35 13.42 -1.63
N VAL A 421 4.33 12.98 -0.81
CA VAL A 421 4.85 11.61 -0.93
C VAL A 421 3.80 10.53 -0.58
N LEU A 422 2.86 10.83 0.34
CA LEU A 422 1.78 9.90 0.64
C LEU A 422 0.87 9.74 -0.58
N PHE A 423 0.62 10.84 -1.29
CA PHE A 423 -0.15 10.81 -2.54
C PHE A 423 0.58 10.03 -3.63
N GLU A 424 1.89 10.25 -3.84
CA GLU A 424 2.65 9.47 -4.83
C GLU A 424 2.66 7.98 -4.52
N ASP A 425 2.76 7.56 -3.25
CA ASP A 425 2.65 6.15 -2.88
C ASP A 425 1.27 5.56 -3.28
N ALA A 426 0.19 6.33 -3.07
CA ALA A 426 -1.15 5.96 -3.53
C ALA A 426 -1.27 5.96 -5.07
N ALA A 427 -0.65 6.93 -5.75
CA ALA A 427 -0.60 7.02 -7.19
C ALA A 427 0.13 5.82 -7.82
N MET A 428 1.21 5.36 -7.20
CA MET A 428 1.93 4.16 -7.64
C MET A 428 1.10 2.90 -7.47
N ARG A 429 0.32 2.77 -6.38
CA ARG A 429 -0.62 1.65 -6.25
C ARG A 429 -1.74 1.72 -7.29
N TYR A 430 -2.28 2.91 -7.54
CA TYR A 430 -3.25 3.14 -8.61
C TYR A 430 -2.67 2.77 -9.98
N TYR A 431 -1.41 3.11 -10.24
CA TYR A 431 -0.72 2.76 -11.49
C TYR A 431 -0.63 1.25 -11.71
N LEU A 432 -0.41 0.46 -10.64
CA LEU A 432 -0.36 -1.01 -10.73
C LEU A 432 -1.65 -1.63 -11.29
N VAL A 433 -2.79 -0.97 -11.13
CA VAL A 433 -4.11 -1.55 -11.42
C VAL A 433 -4.85 -0.84 -12.54
N SER A 434 -4.40 0.36 -12.91
CA SER A 434 -4.99 1.18 -13.95
C SER A 434 -4.10 1.35 -15.17
N ALA A 435 -2.79 1.04 -15.04
CA ALA A 435 -1.78 1.34 -16.03
C ALA A 435 -1.94 2.74 -16.65
N ASP A 436 -2.33 3.74 -15.84
CA ASP A 436 -2.61 5.08 -16.33
C ASP A 436 -1.31 5.78 -16.78
N PRO A 437 -1.14 6.09 -18.08
CA PRO A 437 0.11 6.63 -18.61
C PRO A 437 0.42 8.04 -18.12
N ARG A 438 -0.52 8.71 -17.43
CA ARG A 438 -0.33 10.05 -16.88
C ARG A 438 0.44 10.04 -15.56
N VAL A 439 0.47 8.92 -14.84
CA VAL A 439 1.15 8.81 -13.53
C VAL A 439 2.65 9.13 -13.60
N PRO A 440 3.44 8.60 -14.57
CA PRO A 440 4.84 8.99 -14.71
C PRO A 440 5.07 10.50 -14.84
N GLN A 441 4.23 11.20 -15.61
CA GLN A 441 4.36 12.65 -15.77
C GLN A 441 3.98 13.39 -14.48
N LEU A 442 2.95 12.92 -13.76
CA LEU A 442 2.59 13.47 -12.46
C LEU A 442 3.77 13.43 -11.48
N VAL A 443 4.47 12.30 -11.42
CA VAL A 443 5.68 12.13 -10.57
C VAL A 443 6.80 13.08 -10.99
N LEU A 444 7.08 13.20 -12.28
CA LEU A 444 8.13 14.11 -12.77
C LEU A 444 7.82 15.57 -12.38
N ASN A 445 6.57 16.01 -12.54
CA ASN A 445 6.13 17.35 -12.14
C ASN A 445 6.31 17.60 -10.62
N MET A 446 6.00 16.60 -9.78
CA MET A 446 6.18 16.71 -8.32
C MET A 446 7.66 16.77 -7.93
N ALA A 447 8.53 16.03 -8.63
CA ALA A 447 9.97 16.08 -8.40
C ALA A 447 10.58 17.42 -8.83
N ASP A 448 10.17 17.98 -9.98
CA ASP A 448 10.61 19.30 -10.45
C ASP A 448 10.20 20.41 -9.48
N TYR A 449 8.95 20.39 -9.01
CA TYR A 449 8.50 21.21 -7.88
C TYR A 449 9.42 21.06 -6.67
N PHE A 450 9.67 19.81 -6.26
CA PHE A 450 10.34 19.53 -4.99
C PHE A 450 11.79 20.01 -4.98
N ILE A 451 12.55 19.79 -6.06
CA ILE A 451 13.94 20.27 -6.15
C ILE A 451 14.06 21.80 -6.28
N THR A 452 13.03 22.45 -6.82
CA THR A 452 13.06 23.90 -7.10
C THR A 452 12.54 24.72 -5.93
N HIS A 453 11.48 24.24 -5.27
CA HIS A 453 10.75 25.00 -4.25
C HIS A 453 10.63 24.28 -2.91
N GLY A 454 10.64 22.94 -2.91
CA GLY A 454 10.33 22.10 -1.76
C GLY A 454 11.49 21.85 -0.78
N ILE A 455 12.69 22.36 -1.04
CA ILE A 455 13.87 22.13 -0.19
C ILE A 455 14.57 23.43 0.23
N TYR A 456 15.31 23.35 1.33
CA TYR A 456 16.29 24.35 1.75
C TYR A 456 17.56 23.67 2.26
N ARG A 457 18.66 24.43 2.32
CA ARG A 457 19.94 23.96 2.88
C ARG A 457 20.30 24.76 4.11
N ARG A 458 20.81 24.08 5.13
CA ARG A 458 21.22 24.70 6.39
C ARG A 458 22.41 23.95 6.97
N THR A 459 23.35 24.71 7.54
CA THR A 459 24.41 24.18 8.40
C THR A 459 23.97 24.36 9.86
N PRO A 460 23.62 23.29 10.60
CA PRO A 460 23.28 23.37 12.01
C PRO A 460 24.41 23.96 12.84
N LYS A 461 24.06 24.64 13.93
CA LYS A 461 25.04 25.14 14.91
C LYS A 461 25.90 23.97 15.39
N ASN A 462 27.23 24.09 15.27
CA ASN A 462 28.24 23.07 15.59
C ASN A 462 28.38 21.91 14.57
N SER A 463 27.81 22.01 13.37
CA SER A 463 28.09 21.10 12.25
C SER A 463 29.00 21.77 11.22
N LYS A 464 29.89 21.00 10.59
CA LYS A 464 30.61 21.41 9.37
C LYS A 464 29.93 20.91 8.08
N ILE A 465 28.86 20.13 8.23
CA ILE A 465 28.11 19.53 7.12
C ILE A 465 26.94 20.45 6.77
N LEU A 466 26.82 20.80 5.49
CA LEU A 466 25.65 21.45 4.92
C LEU A 466 24.59 20.37 4.67
N PHE A 467 23.45 20.45 5.35
CA PHE A 467 22.35 19.52 5.18
C PHE A 467 21.25 20.09 4.29
N THR A 468 20.63 19.20 3.52
CA THR A 468 19.44 19.50 2.71
C THR A 468 18.21 18.96 3.43
N TYR A 469 17.18 19.79 3.56
CA TYR A 469 15.94 19.49 4.26
C TYR A 469 14.73 19.84 3.39
N PRO A 470 13.63 19.06 3.45
CA PRO A 470 12.37 19.46 2.85
C PRO A 470 11.72 20.56 3.69
N TYR A 471 11.05 21.52 3.06
CA TYR A 471 10.10 22.36 3.78
C TYR A 471 8.88 21.52 4.22
N TYR A 472 8.31 21.81 5.38
CA TYR A 472 7.00 21.24 5.76
C TYR A 472 5.92 21.64 4.74
N MET A 473 5.90 22.91 4.33
CA MET A 473 5.14 23.39 3.19
C MET A 473 5.89 24.47 2.41
N ALA A 474 5.80 24.42 1.08
CA ALA A 474 6.39 25.40 0.19
C ALA A 474 5.72 25.40 -1.19
N SER A 475 5.81 26.54 -1.86
CA SER A 475 5.56 26.77 -3.29
C SER A 475 6.58 27.78 -3.82
N SER A 476 6.45 28.19 -5.08
CA SER A 476 7.22 29.29 -5.65
C SER A 476 6.87 30.66 -5.05
N VAL A 477 5.69 30.81 -4.45
CA VAL A 477 5.19 32.09 -3.93
C VAL A 477 5.18 32.18 -2.41
N GLU A 478 5.16 31.05 -1.70
CA GLU A 478 5.07 31.02 -0.24
C GLU A 478 5.88 29.86 0.35
N LYS A 479 6.48 30.07 1.52
CA LYS A 479 7.23 29.03 2.24
C LYS A 479 6.92 29.10 3.72
N ALA A 480 6.67 27.94 4.32
CA ALA A 480 6.53 27.84 5.76
C ALA A 480 7.84 28.25 6.46
N GLU A 481 7.72 28.73 7.70
CA GLU A 481 8.87 28.90 8.57
C GLU A 481 9.61 27.58 8.74
N ILE A 482 10.94 27.66 8.75
CA ILE A 482 11.81 26.50 8.91
C ILE A 482 11.56 25.86 10.27
N SER A 483 11.16 24.59 10.26
CA SER A 483 10.89 23.83 11.48
C SER A 483 12.10 23.01 11.90
N SER A 484 12.29 22.85 13.21
CA SER A 484 13.27 21.89 13.76
C SER A 484 12.88 20.43 13.52
N MET A 485 11.71 20.16 12.94
CA MET A 485 11.18 18.83 12.64
C MET A 485 11.24 18.47 11.15
N ASP A 486 11.56 19.42 10.27
CA ASP A 486 11.64 19.23 8.81
C ASP A 486 12.62 18.12 8.42
N TRP A 487 13.75 18.04 9.13
CA TRP A 487 14.73 16.95 8.98
C TRP A 487 14.16 15.53 9.13
N GLN A 488 13.02 15.37 9.80
CA GLN A 488 12.38 14.06 9.94
C GLN A 488 11.78 13.56 8.64
N HIS A 489 11.59 14.43 7.65
CA HIS A 489 10.96 14.07 6.38
C HIS A 489 11.95 13.79 5.24
N CYS A 490 13.26 13.83 5.50
CA CYS A 490 14.28 13.69 4.44
C CYS A 490 14.23 12.35 3.71
N LEU A 491 14.00 11.25 4.42
CA LEU A 491 13.96 9.91 3.82
C LEU A 491 12.72 9.75 2.94
N ASP A 492 11.55 10.03 3.51
CA ASP A 492 10.26 9.90 2.86
C ASP A 492 10.13 10.88 1.68
N THR A 493 10.43 12.16 1.80
CA THR A 493 10.37 13.07 0.62
C THR A 493 11.40 12.71 -0.45
N GLY A 494 12.50 12.03 -0.09
CA GLY A 494 13.46 11.49 -1.05
C GLY A 494 12.82 10.51 -2.04
N LYS A 495 11.72 9.86 -1.68
CA LYS A 495 10.93 8.98 -2.56
C LYS A 495 10.43 9.68 -3.83
N LEU A 496 10.04 10.97 -3.73
CA LEU A 496 9.61 11.78 -4.88
C LEU A 496 10.68 11.74 -5.98
N LEU A 497 11.93 11.92 -5.57
CA LEU A 497 13.08 11.93 -6.46
C LEU A 497 13.43 10.54 -6.98
N VAL A 498 13.32 9.49 -6.16
CA VAL A 498 13.63 8.12 -6.60
C VAL A 498 12.67 7.64 -7.69
N LEU A 499 11.38 7.94 -7.57
CA LEU A 499 10.42 7.63 -8.63
C LEU A 499 10.70 8.44 -9.90
N ALA A 500 11.01 9.74 -9.76
CA ALA A 500 11.39 10.58 -10.89
C ALA A 500 12.67 10.08 -11.60
N ILE A 501 13.69 9.64 -10.85
CA ILE A 501 14.89 9.02 -11.42
C ILE A 501 14.50 7.80 -12.27
N TYR A 502 13.65 6.92 -11.73
CA TYR A 502 13.19 5.73 -12.45
C TYR A 502 12.47 6.11 -13.74
N PHE A 503 11.43 6.95 -13.69
CA PHE A 503 10.65 7.30 -14.87
C PHE A 503 11.45 8.13 -15.88
N ALA A 504 12.29 9.06 -15.43
CA ALA A 504 13.17 9.81 -16.31
C ALA A 504 14.16 8.90 -17.05
N ARG A 505 14.77 7.90 -16.37
CA ARG A 505 15.60 6.89 -17.04
C ARG A 505 14.82 6.13 -18.11
N LYS A 506 13.61 5.65 -17.80
CA LYS A 506 12.78 4.89 -18.76
C LYS A 506 12.31 5.72 -19.96
N GLN A 507 12.23 7.04 -19.80
CA GLN A 507 11.85 7.98 -20.84
C GLN A 507 13.04 8.70 -21.49
N ASN A 508 14.29 8.33 -21.15
CA ASN A 508 15.52 9.01 -21.60
C ASN A 508 15.56 10.52 -21.31
N LEU A 509 14.95 10.95 -20.20
CA LEU A 509 14.96 12.33 -19.71
C LEU A 509 16.13 12.58 -18.74
N PRO A 510 16.56 13.84 -18.55
CA PRO A 510 17.56 14.19 -17.54
C PRO A 510 17.13 13.79 -16.13
N TRP A 511 17.99 13.04 -15.41
CA TRP A 511 17.68 12.51 -14.08
C TRP A 511 18.75 12.76 -13.02
N LYS A 512 19.97 13.16 -13.45
CA LYS A 512 21.12 13.32 -12.54
C LYS A 512 20.90 14.37 -11.45
N GLN A 513 20.10 15.41 -11.74
CA GLN A 513 19.73 16.42 -10.75
C GLN A 513 18.91 15.83 -9.59
N TYR A 514 17.96 14.94 -9.90
CA TYR A 514 17.16 14.25 -8.89
C TYR A 514 18.04 13.35 -8.02
N LEU A 515 18.97 12.61 -8.64
CA LEU A 515 19.91 11.75 -7.89
C LEU A 515 20.75 12.58 -6.92
N LYS A 516 21.32 13.70 -7.38
CA LYS A 516 22.12 14.58 -6.52
C LYS A 516 21.35 15.04 -5.28
N ILE A 517 20.14 15.56 -5.47
CA ILE A 517 19.33 16.05 -4.32
C ILE A 517 18.89 14.88 -3.43
N TYR A 518 18.57 13.72 -4.01
CA TYR A 518 18.26 12.52 -3.23
C TYR A 518 19.44 12.10 -2.35
N GLU A 519 20.67 12.09 -2.88
CA GLU A 519 21.87 11.76 -2.12
C GLU A 519 22.10 12.76 -0.96
N GLU A 520 21.89 14.05 -1.20
CA GLU A 520 21.93 15.09 -0.15
C GLU A 520 20.88 14.82 0.96
N LEU A 521 19.65 14.45 0.59
CA LEU A 521 18.59 14.09 1.55
C LEU A 521 18.92 12.81 2.32
N VAL A 522 19.54 11.82 1.68
CA VAL A 522 20.00 10.59 2.34
C VAL A 522 21.07 10.89 3.39
N VAL A 523 21.97 11.84 3.13
CA VAL A 523 22.94 12.31 4.13
C VAL A 523 22.22 12.87 5.35
N SER A 524 21.25 13.77 5.15
CA SER A 524 20.41 14.31 6.24
C SER A 524 19.61 13.23 6.98
N ALA A 525 19.04 12.28 6.24
CA ALA A 525 18.27 11.17 6.82
C ALA A 525 19.12 10.25 7.69
N LYS A 526 20.36 9.95 7.28
CA LYS A 526 21.29 9.08 8.01
C LYS A 526 21.77 9.68 9.33
N GLU A 527 21.83 11.01 9.44
CA GLU A 527 22.11 11.68 10.70
C GLU A 527 20.94 11.58 11.68
N MET A 528 19.72 11.66 11.14
CA MET A 528 18.48 11.67 11.91
C MET A 528 18.06 10.28 12.38
N LEU A 529 18.03 9.31 11.47
CA LEU A 529 17.56 7.96 11.78
C LEU A 529 18.57 7.32 12.75
N PRO A 530 18.22 7.16 14.03
CA PRO A 530 19.12 6.63 15.04
C PRO A 530 19.59 5.25 14.61
N LYS A 531 20.87 5.13 14.30
CA LYS A 531 21.57 3.85 14.26
C LYS A 531 21.81 3.37 15.69
N HIS A 532 22.19 2.11 15.85
CA HIS A 532 22.68 1.62 17.13
C HIS A 532 23.87 2.49 17.60
N ARG A 533 23.63 3.44 18.51
CA ARG A 533 24.67 4.23 19.17
C ARG A 533 25.07 3.52 20.45
N THR A 534 26.33 3.14 20.57
CA THR A 534 26.90 2.64 21.82
C THR A 534 26.82 3.78 22.86
N GLY A 535 25.97 3.63 23.88
CA GLY A 535 25.77 4.69 24.88
C GLY A 535 24.46 4.60 25.66
N ARG A 536 24.12 5.69 26.35
CA ARG A 536 22.94 5.81 27.24
C ARG A 536 21.61 6.04 26.50
N ILE A 537 21.64 6.37 25.22
CA ILE A 537 20.45 6.68 24.40
C ILE A 537 19.83 5.37 23.91
N THR A 538 18.50 5.25 23.96
CA THR A 538 17.79 4.11 23.36
C THR A 538 17.81 4.22 21.84
N PRO A 539 18.30 3.21 21.12
CA PRO A 539 18.27 3.22 19.66
C PRO A 539 16.83 3.02 19.16
N TYR A 540 16.58 3.41 17.91
CA TYR A 540 15.33 3.13 17.19
C TYR A 540 14.04 3.55 17.92
N THR A 541 13.96 4.81 18.37
CA THR A 541 12.80 5.34 19.11
C THR A 541 11.76 6.05 18.24
N LEU A 542 10.52 5.59 18.31
CA LEU A 542 9.32 6.09 17.64
C LEU A 542 8.56 7.02 18.58
N PHE A 543 8.92 8.30 18.55
CA PHE A 543 8.17 9.34 19.25
C PHE A 543 7.97 10.55 18.32
N PRO A 544 6.75 10.78 17.82
CA PRO A 544 5.54 9.97 17.98
C PRO A 544 5.56 8.59 17.24
N PRO A 545 4.80 7.58 17.71
CA PRO A 545 4.63 6.25 17.08
C PRO A 545 4.35 6.23 15.57
N ARG A 546 3.50 7.13 15.07
CA ARG A 546 3.10 7.18 13.64
C ARG A 546 4.25 7.45 12.66
N LYS A 547 5.42 7.86 13.17
CA LYS A 547 6.67 8.00 12.40
C LYS A 547 7.04 6.76 11.62
N PHE A 548 6.79 5.59 12.21
CA PHE A 548 7.08 4.32 11.57
C PHE A 548 6.40 4.22 10.20
N SER A 549 5.11 4.58 10.15
CA SER A 549 4.32 4.51 8.95
C SER A 549 4.82 5.50 7.89
N TRP A 550 4.99 6.79 8.23
CA TRP A 550 5.41 7.74 7.19
C TRP A 550 6.85 7.53 6.72
N TRP A 551 7.77 7.04 7.57
CA TRP A 551 9.17 6.85 7.17
C TRP A 551 9.36 5.66 6.25
N PHE A 552 8.61 4.58 6.47
CA PHE A 552 8.93 3.29 5.86
C PHE A 552 7.85 2.76 4.93
N ARG A 553 6.60 3.21 5.04
CA ARG A 553 5.51 2.73 4.18
C ARG A 553 5.74 3.10 2.72
N THR A 554 6.23 4.31 2.47
CA THR A 554 6.38 4.89 1.13
C THR A 554 7.75 4.63 0.50
N THR A 555 8.71 4.06 1.24
CA THR A 555 10.13 4.03 0.84
C THR A 555 10.70 2.63 0.61
N ALA A 556 9.94 1.56 0.85
CA ALA A 556 10.46 0.19 0.80
C ALA A 556 10.82 -0.29 -0.62
N ASP A 557 10.35 0.39 -1.66
CA ASP A 557 10.67 0.11 -3.06
C ASP A 557 11.90 0.90 -3.58
N ILE A 558 12.47 1.81 -2.77
CA ILE A 558 13.67 2.58 -3.15
C ILE A 558 14.83 1.67 -3.63
N PRO A 559 15.19 0.58 -2.91
CA PRO A 559 16.23 -0.33 -3.38
C PRO A 559 15.98 -0.88 -4.78
N TRP A 560 14.73 -1.25 -5.07
CA TRP A 560 14.38 -1.78 -6.38
C TRP A 560 14.50 -0.71 -7.45
N LEU A 561 13.93 0.48 -7.20
CA LEU A 561 13.88 1.60 -8.14
C LEU A 561 15.28 2.10 -8.54
N LEU A 562 16.17 2.28 -7.57
CA LEU A 562 17.53 2.77 -7.82
C LEU A 562 18.42 1.75 -8.53
N ASN A 563 18.16 0.46 -8.31
CA ASN A 563 18.89 -0.64 -8.94
C ASN A 563 18.41 -0.95 -10.36
N GLN A 564 17.39 -0.25 -10.88
CA GLN A 564 16.98 -0.38 -12.27
C GLN A 564 17.91 0.41 -13.20
N PRO A 565 18.25 -0.15 -14.38
CA PRO A 565 19.05 0.54 -15.39
C PRO A 565 18.32 1.77 -15.94
#